data_AF-A0A3P3DW74-F1
#
_entry.id   AF-A0A3P3DW74-F1
#
_cell.length_a   1.000
_cell.length_b   1.000
_cell.length_c   1.000
_cell.angle_alpha   90.00
_cell.angle_beta   90.00
_cell.angle_gamma   90.00
#
_symmetry.space_group_name_H-M   'P 1'
#
loop_
_entity.id
_entity.type
_entity.pdbx_description
1 polymer ?
#
loop_
_entity_poly.entity_id
_entity_poly.type
_entity_poly.pdbx_seq_one_letter_code
_entity_poly.pdbx_strand_id
1 'polypeptide(L)'
;MLIDDPQSWKACTGGLDLDGFRYTHIRAENIGEIRNRISWLASATCGKLTFSSQPWRQFAQVLRENGDDSAARKVLMAREAQYISHEQTQMRARYEAARTCDWQQGPAFLKQCLRADGLWLEYQVHRLWSCLKRLVIGYGYDPKRPLYCSVALIALGAMLAHLGWQAGVFAPASDQILTSPDWLTAMAADPVSPTQPWLSSASAQHYEAFSPFLFALDTYLPVMDLGQERSWAVTTVTTTGSIGRALWVVLQAAGWIVTSLGIAAVAGLVQKGRND
;
A
#
# COMPACT_ATOMS: atom_id res chain seq x y z
N MET A 1 40.34 16.65 3.53
CA MET A 1 38.95 16.99 3.16
C MET A 1 38.57 16.12 1.98
N LEU A 2 37.44 15.39 2.04
CA LEU A 2 36.96 14.56 0.93
C LEU A 2 36.08 15.39 -0.01
N ILE A 3 36.39 15.35 -1.30
CA ILE A 3 35.62 15.99 -2.37
C ILE A 3 34.89 14.89 -3.12
N ASP A 4 33.59 15.05 -3.33
CA ASP A 4 32.75 14.09 -4.03
C ASP A 4 32.74 14.38 -5.54
N ASP A 5 33.67 13.78 -6.29
CA ASP A 5 33.75 13.93 -7.74
C ASP A 5 33.20 12.69 -8.49
N PRO A 6 32.09 12.81 -9.23
CA PRO A 6 31.50 11.70 -10.00
C PRO A 6 32.46 11.06 -11.01
N GLN A 7 33.42 11.80 -11.57
CA GLN A 7 34.35 11.26 -12.57
C GLN A 7 35.37 10.32 -11.93
N SER A 8 35.91 10.70 -10.77
CA SER A 8 36.81 9.87 -9.96
C SER A 8 36.20 8.51 -9.61
N TRP A 9 34.91 8.48 -9.29
CA TRP A 9 34.21 7.22 -8.97
C TRP A 9 33.96 6.33 -10.19
N LYS A 10 33.66 6.92 -11.36
CA LYS A 10 33.46 6.16 -12.61
C LYS A 10 34.74 5.49 -13.11
N ALA A 11 35.90 6.03 -12.73
CA ALA A 11 37.20 5.44 -13.08
C ALA A 11 37.52 4.16 -12.29
N CYS A 12 36.81 3.87 -11.19
CA CYS A 12 36.99 2.64 -10.41
C CYS A 12 36.35 1.43 -11.12
N THR A 13 37.15 0.69 -11.88
CA THR A 13 36.72 -0.51 -12.65
C THR A 13 36.76 -1.83 -11.87
N GLY A 14 37.43 -1.87 -10.71
CA GLY A 14 37.67 -3.09 -9.92
C GLY A 14 36.59 -3.46 -8.90
N GLY A 15 35.44 -2.77 -8.92
CA GLY A 15 34.43 -2.88 -7.87
C GLY A 15 34.81 -2.04 -6.64
N LEU A 16 33.83 -1.33 -6.09
CA LEU A 16 34.04 -0.42 -4.98
C LEU A 16 33.51 -1.06 -3.69
N ASP A 17 34.39 -1.29 -2.72
CA ASP A 17 33.97 -1.68 -1.38
C ASP A 17 34.07 -0.49 -0.41
N LEU A 18 32.94 -0.16 0.20
CA LEU A 18 32.81 0.94 1.15
C LEU A 18 32.45 0.43 2.55
N ASP A 19 32.33 -0.88 2.72
CA ASP A 19 31.95 -1.46 3.99
C ASP A 19 33.02 -1.16 5.05
N GLY A 20 32.58 -0.57 6.16
CA GLY A 20 33.48 -0.11 7.22
C GLY A 20 34.09 1.27 7.00
N PHE A 21 33.93 1.90 5.83
CA PHE A 21 34.42 3.26 5.57
C PHE A 21 33.58 4.30 6.34
N ARG A 22 34.25 5.14 7.13
CA ARG A 22 33.62 6.20 7.94
C ARG A 22 34.24 7.55 7.64
N TYR A 23 33.42 8.60 7.64
CA TYR A 23 33.84 9.97 7.33
C TYR A 23 32.89 10.96 8.02
N THR A 24 33.42 12.11 8.45
CA THR A 24 32.64 13.11 9.20
C THR A 24 32.03 14.19 8.32
N HIS A 25 32.64 14.50 7.18
CA HIS A 25 32.15 15.56 6.30
C HIS A 25 32.43 15.22 4.84
N ILE A 26 31.43 15.42 3.99
CA ILE A 26 31.53 15.43 2.52
C ILE A 26 30.93 16.74 2.05
N ARG A 27 31.67 17.48 1.21
CA ARG A 27 31.10 18.67 0.57
C ARG A 27 30.24 18.22 -0.60
N ALA A 28 28.95 18.56 -0.56
CA ALA A 28 28.01 18.35 -1.65
C ALA A 28 27.63 19.73 -2.22
N GLU A 29 28.28 20.16 -3.31
CA GLU A 29 28.06 21.48 -3.91
C GLU A 29 26.85 21.51 -4.87
N ASN A 30 26.20 20.38 -5.18
CA ASN A 30 25.06 20.36 -6.08
C ASN A 30 23.89 19.49 -5.61
N ILE A 31 22.67 20.02 -5.64
CA ILE A 31 21.42 19.30 -5.29
C ILE A 31 21.18 18.06 -6.21
N GLY A 32 21.87 17.98 -7.36
CA GLY A 32 21.96 16.77 -8.20
C GLY A 32 22.83 15.64 -7.61
N GLU A 33 23.72 15.95 -6.67
CA GLU A 33 24.69 14.99 -6.10
C GLU A 33 24.03 13.96 -5.19
N ILE A 34 22.95 14.27 -4.46
CA ILE A 34 22.30 13.24 -3.61
C ILE A 34 21.78 12.07 -4.47
N ARG A 35 21.19 12.36 -5.63
CA ARG A 35 20.71 11.33 -6.56
C ARG A 35 21.89 10.56 -7.16
N ASN A 36 22.96 11.26 -7.54
CA ASN A 36 24.18 10.62 -8.03
C ASN A 36 24.81 9.72 -6.96
N ARG A 37 24.87 10.17 -5.71
CA ARG A 37 25.41 9.43 -4.57
C ARG A 37 24.57 8.21 -4.23
N ILE A 38 23.24 8.32 -4.31
CA ILE A 38 22.34 7.15 -4.20
C ILE A 38 22.64 6.15 -5.33
N SER A 39 22.78 6.61 -6.57
CA SER A 39 23.10 5.71 -7.69
C SER A 39 24.47 5.04 -7.53
N TRP A 40 25.43 5.77 -6.96
CA TRP A 40 26.76 5.27 -6.65
C TRP A 40 26.75 4.24 -5.53
N LEU A 41 26.10 4.53 -4.39
CA LEU A 41 25.90 3.56 -3.31
C LEU A 41 25.21 2.29 -3.83
N ALA A 42 24.23 2.46 -4.74
CA ALA A 42 23.55 1.34 -5.35
C ALA A 42 24.49 0.49 -6.22
N SER A 43 25.36 1.14 -7.02
CA SER A 43 26.36 0.45 -7.84
C SER A 43 27.41 -0.32 -7.01
N ALA A 44 27.85 0.23 -5.87
CA ALA A 44 28.82 -0.41 -4.98
C ALA A 44 28.29 -1.71 -4.35
N THR A 45 26.97 -1.86 -4.28
CA THR A 45 26.30 -3.07 -3.78
C THR A 45 25.83 -4.03 -4.89
N CYS A 46 25.97 -3.66 -6.16
CA CYS A 46 25.54 -4.50 -7.28
C CYS A 46 26.46 -5.73 -7.41
N GLY A 47 25.88 -6.93 -7.39
CA GLY A 47 26.61 -8.19 -7.53
C GLY A 47 27.18 -8.79 -6.24
N LYS A 48 27.03 -8.14 -5.08
CA LYS A 48 27.42 -8.72 -3.78
C LYS A 48 26.35 -9.70 -3.27
N LEU A 49 26.80 -10.84 -2.72
CA LEU A 49 25.92 -11.83 -2.08
C LEU A 49 25.23 -11.26 -0.82
N THR A 50 25.86 -10.30 -0.14
CA THR A 50 25.37 -9.69 1.09
C THR A 50 25.17 -8.19 0.90
N PHE A 51 24.00 -7.69 1.30
CA PHE A 51 23.69 -6.26 1.29
C PHE A 51 24.34 -5.58 2.51
N SER A 52 25.27 -4.65 2.30
CA SER A 52 25.79 -3.81 3.39
C SER A 52 24.94 -2.54 3.54
N SER A 53 24.44 -2.34 4.77
CA SER A 53 23.67 -1.16 5.14
C SER A 53 24.52 0.00 5.68
N GLN A 54 25.78 -0.26 6.05
CA GLN A 54 26.63 0.70 6.75
C GLN A 54 26.96 1.94 5.88
N PRO A 55 27.35 1.82 4.60
CA PRO A 55 27.69 3.00 3.78
C PRO A 55 26.53 3.98 3.63
N TRP A 56 25.31 3.45 3.53
CA TRP A 56 24.07 4.23 3.47
C TRP A 56 23.78 4.96 4.77
N ARG A 57 23.95 4.28 5.91
CA ARG A 57 23.77 4.87 7.24
C ARG A 57 24.80 5.96 7.52
N GLN A 58 26.06 5.74 7.16
CA GLN A 58 27.13 6.73 7.28
C GLN A 58 26.77 8.00 6.50
N PHE A 59 26.34 7.86 5.25
CA PHE A 59 25.97 9.02 4.43
C PHE A 59 24.75 9.75 4.99
N ALA A 60 23.72 9.02 5.41
CA ALA A 60 22.55 9.62 6.04
C ALA A 60 22.89 10.34 7.35
N GLN A 61 23.83 9.80 8.15
CA GLN A 61 24.31 10.45 9.37
C GLN A 61 25.00 11.78 9.05
N VAL A 62 25.93 11.80 8.09
CA VAL A 62 26.64 13.02 7.68
C VAL A 62 25.67 14.09 7.17
N LEU A 63 24.63 13.69 6.41
CA LEU A 63 23.60 14.63 5.95
C LEU A 63 22.81 15.24 7.12
N ARG A 64 22.53 14.49 8.19
CA ARG A 64 21.88 15.01 9.40
C ARG A 64 22.80 15.96 10.17
N GLU A 65 24.07 15.59 10.33
CA GLU A 65 25.08 16.44 11.00
C GLU A 65 25.27 17.78 10.26
N ASN A 66 25.11 17.77 8.93
CA ASN A 66 25.12 18.97 8.10
C ASN A 66 23.78 19.73 8.04
N GLY A 67 22.73 19.25 8.73
CA GLY A 67 21.42 19.90 8.80
C GLY A 67 20.43 19.57 7.67
N ASP A 68 20.73 18.63 6.77
CA ASP A 68 19.82 18.19 5.70
C ASP A 68 19.12 16.85 6.04
N ASP A 69 18.20 16.91 7.01
CA ASP A 69 17.35 15.78 7.41
C ASP A 69 16.47 15.26 6.27
N SER A 70 16.16 16.11 5.30
CA SER A 70 15.33 15.75 4.15
C SER A 70 16.09 14.82 3.20
N ALA A 71 17.35 15.13 2.91
CA ALA A 71 18.24 14.29 2.12
C ALA A 71 18.57 12.99 2.84
N ALA A 72 18.85 13.05 4.15
CA ALA A 72 19.12 11.85 4.95
C ALA A 72 17.98 10.83 4.86
N ARG A 73 16.72 11.29 4.95
CA ARG A 73 15.54 10.44 4.76
C ARG A 73 15.46 9.83 3.36
N LYS A 74 15.75 10.59 2.31
CA LYS A 74 15.77 10.08 0.92
C LYS A 74 16.82 8.99 0.73
N VAL A 75 18.00 9.14 1.33
CA VAL A 75 19.08 8.13 1.29
C VAL A 75 18.64 6.85 1.99
N LEU A 76 18.08 6.95 3.20
CA LEU A 76 17.59 5.78 3.93
C LEU A 76 16.39 5.10 3.23
N MET A 77 15.54 5.88 2.58
CA MET A 77 14.47 5.36 1.73
C MET A 77 15.03 4.57 0.54
N ALA A 78 16.04 5.09 -0.15
CA ALA A 78 16.69 4.42 -1.26
C ALA A 78 17.41 3.13 -0.82
N ARG A 79 18.09 3.16 0.32
CA ARG A 79 18.68 1.98 0.97
C ARG A 79 17.63 0.89 1.19
N GLU A 80 16.48 1.26 1.75
CA GLU A 80 15.41 0.30 2.07
C GLU A 80 14.80 -0.31 0.79
N ALA A 81 14.61 0.51 -0.26
CA ALA A 81 14.18 0.00 -1.56
C ALA A 81 15.18 -1.02 -2.13
N GLN A 82 16.48 -0.78 -1.96
CA GLN A 82 17.52 -1.67 -2.44
C GLN A 82 17.62 -2.96 -1.61
N TYR A 83 17.53 -2.87 -0.28
CA TYR A 83 17.48 -4.03 0.60
C TYR A 83 16.33 -4.97 0.20
N ILE A 84 15.12 -4.42 0.02
CA ILE A 84 13.93 -5.20 -0.39
C ILE A 84 14.13 -5.82 -1.77
N SER A 85 14.74 -5.11 -2.73
CA SER A 85 15.01 -5.67 -4.06
C SER A 85 15.98 -6.85 -4.02
N HIS A 86 16.98 -6.80 -3.13
CA HIS A 86 17.94 -7.86 -2.94
C HIS A 86 17.29 -9.09 -2.29
N GLU A 87 16.49 -8.87 -1.24
CA GLU A 87 15.69 -9.92 -0.59
C GLU A 87 14.76 -10.62 -1.58
N GLN A 88 14.04 -9.86 -2.42
CA GLN A 88 13.15 -10.41 -3.44
C GLN A 88 13.90 -11.23 -4.51
N THR A 89 15.11 -10.82 -4.88
CA THR A 89 15.93 -11.55 -5.85
C THR A 89 16.38 -12.89 -5.27
N GLN A 90 16.81 -12.92 -4.01
CA GLN A 90 17.16 -14.16 -3.31
C GLN A 90 15.95 -15.10 -3.15
N MET A 91 14.79 -14.56 -2.75
CA MET A 91 13.55 -15.34 -2.63
C MET A 91 13.12 -15.92 -3.97
N ARG A 92 13.21 -15.13 -5.05
CA ARG A 92 12.91 -15.58 -6.41
C ARG A 92 13.82 -16.73 -6.83
N ALA A 93 15.13 -16.63 -6.59
CA ALA A 93 16.08 -17.70 -6.89
C ALA A 93 15.77 -18.98 -6.09
N ARG A 94 15.39 -18.86 -4.81
CA ARG A 94 14.95 -20.00 -3.98
C ARG A 94 13.67 -20.65 -4.51
N TYR A 95 12.69 -19.85 -4.91
CA TYR A 95 11.45 -20.33 -5.51
C TYR A 95 11.73 -21.03 -6.86
N GLU A 96 12.52 -20.43 -7.73
CA GLU A 96 12.87 -21.01 -9.04
C GLU A 96 13.64 -22.34 -8.88
N ALA A 97 14.57 -22.42 -7.92
CA ALA A 97 15.29 -23.66 -7.59
C ALA A 97 14.37 -24.74 -7.00
N ALA A 98 13.30 -24.36 -6.28
CA ALA A 98 12.31 -25.32 -5.77
C ALA A 98 11.30 -25.77 -6.84
N ARG A 99 11.02 -24.91 -7.83
CA ARG A 99 10.05 -25.14 -8.92
C ARG A 99 10.54 -26.11 -9.98
N THR A 100 11.84 -26.33 -10.13
CA THR A 100 12.39 -27.40 -10.99
C THR A 100 12.08 -28.76 -10.37
N CYS A 101 10.81 -29.14 -10.39
CA CYS A 101 10.34 -30.45 -9.98
C CYS A 101 10.67 -31.44 -11.08
N ASP A 102 11.31 -32.54 -10.68
CA ASP A 102 11.49 -33.69 -11.54
C ASP A 102 10.25 -34.59 -11.41
N TRP A 103 9.48 -34.71 -12.48
CA TRP A 103 8.28 -35.54 -12.56
C TRP A 103 8.58 -37.04 -12.44
N GLN A 104 9.86 -37.44 -12.37
CA GLN A 104 10.27 -38.84 -12.24
C GLN A 104 10.38 -39.34 -10.78
N GLN A 105 10.24 -38.48 -9.76
CA GLN A 105 10.55 -38.84 -8.36
C GLN A 105 9.37 -39.28 -7.49
N GLY A 106 8.65 -40.35 -7.86
CA GLY A 106 7.79 -41.17 -6.96
C GLY A 106 6.93 -40.41 -5.93
N PRO A 107 6.52 -40.97 -4.77
CA PRO A 107 5.67 -40.29 -3.79
C PRO A 107 6.32 -39.10 -3.05
N ALA A 108 7.63 -38.86 -3.25
CA ALA A 108 8.34 -37.69 -2.73
C ALA A 108 7.92 -36.38 -3.44
N PHE A 109 7.34 -36.47 -4.64
CA PHE A 109 6.89 -35.34 -5.45
C PHE A 109 5.92 -34.42 -4.70
N LEU A 110 4.92 -34.97 -4.00
CA LEU A 110 3.88 -34.18 -3.31
C LEU A 110 4.49 -33.27 -2.24
N LYS A 111 5.45 -33.78 -1.45
CA LYS A 111 6.13 -32.99 -0.41
C LYS A 111 6.98 -31.87 -1.01
N GLN A 112 7.56 -32.08 -2.18
CA GLN A 112 8.41 -31.11 -2.85
C GLN A 112 7.59 -30.03 -3.57
N CYS A 113 6.48 -30.40 -4.22
CA CYS A 113 5.50 -29.46 -4.77
C CYS A 113 4.86 -28.60 -3.67
N LEU A 114 4.39 -29.21 -2.57
CA LEU A 114 3.82 -28.46 -1.44
C LEU A 114 4.82 -27.47 -0.83
N ARG A 115 6.12 -27.80 -0.81
CA ARG A 115 7.17 -26.84 -0.42
C ARG A 115 7.34 -25.70 -1.44
N ALA A 116 7.30 -26.01 -2.74
CA ALA A 116 7.39 -24.99 -3.80
C ALA A 116 6.18 -24.05 -3.79
N ASP A 117 4.97 -24.58 -3.52
CA ASP A 117 3.74 -23.80 -3.36
C ASP A 117 3.81 -22.91 -2.11
N GLY A 118 4.35 -23.41 -1.00
CA GLY A 118 4.63 -22.61 0.20
C GLY A 118 5.60 -21.46 -0.06
N LEU A 119 6.72 -21.73 -0.73
CA LEU A 119 7.71 -20.70 -1.12
C LEU A 119 7.11 -19.68 -2.10
N TRP A 120 6.23 -20.09 -3.00
CA TRP A 120 5.51 -19.18 -3.89
C TRP A 120 4.60 -18.24 -3.11
N LEU A 121 3.81 -18.79 -2.18
CA LEU A 121 2.91 -18.00 -1.34
C LEU A 121 3.70 -16.99 -0.50
N GLU A 122 4.78 -17.42 0.14
CA GLU A 122 5.69 -16.53 0.87
C GLU A 122 6.23 -15.41 -0.03
N TYR A 123 6.69 -15.75 -1.24
CA TYR A 123 7.17 -14.75 -2.20
C TYR A 123 6.08 -13.75 -2.60
N GLN A 124 4.85 -14.20 -2.89
CA GLN A 124 3.74 -13.30 -3.23
C GLN A 124 3.37 -12.39 -2.05
N VAL A 125 3.31 -12.94 -0.82
CA VAL A 125 3.03 -12.17 0.39
C VAL A 125 4.11 -11.10 0.60
N HIS A 126 5.39 -11.44 0.48
CA HIS A 126 6.49 -10.47 0.60
C HIS A 126 6.44 -9.40 -0.50
N ARG A 127 6.08 -9.78 -1.73
CA ARG A 127 5.93 -8.84 -2.85
C ARG A 127 4.77 -7.87 -2.62
N LEU A 128 3.61 -8.38 -2.20
CA LEU A 128 2.44 -7.57 -1.84
C LEU A 128 2.78 -6.62 -0.69
N TRP A 129 3.40 -7.12 0.38
CA TRP A 129 3.84 -6.33 1.52
C TRP A 129 4.83 -5.23 1.12
N SER A 130 5.75 -5.52 0.20
CA SER A 130 6.70 -4.54 -0.33
C SER A 130 6.03 -3.44 -1.14
N CYS A 131 5.04 -3.80 -1.98
CA CYS A 131 4.24 -2.85 -2.74
C CYS A 131 3.46 -1.93 -1.79
N LEU A 132 2.81 -2.54 -0.79
CA LEU A 132 2.01 -1.86 0.21
C LEU A 132 2.84 -0.85 1.01
N LYS A 133 4.01 -1.25 1.54
CA LYS A 133 4.93 -0.34 2.25
C LYS A 133 5.40 0.82 1.36
N ARG A 134 5.65 0.58 0.07
CA ARG A 134 6.12 1.60 -0.87
C ARG A 134 5.03 2.63 -1.17
N LEU A 135 3.81 2.17 -1.41
CA LEU A 135 2.65 3.02 -1.73
C LEU A 135 2.20 3.81 -0.51
N VAL A 136 1.94 3.13 0.62
CA VAL A 136 1.29 3.73 1.78
C VAL A 136 2.23 4.63 2.59
N ILE A 137 3.45 4.17 2.91
CA ILE A 137 4.35 4.88 3.84
C ILE A 137 5.68 5.28 3.20
N GLY A 138 5.90 4.97 1.91
CA GLY A 138 7.20 5.19 1.28
C GLY A 138 8.35 4.56 2.08
N TYR A 139 8.13 3.33 2.56
CA TYR A 139 9.05 2.58 3.42
C TYR A 139 9.27 3.13 4.84
N GLY A 140 8.42 4.05 5.32
CA GLY A 140 8.54 4.63 6.66
C GLY A 140 9.29 5.96 6.71
N TYR A 141 9.70 6.50 5.55
CA TYR A 141 10.51 7.72 5.45
C TYR A 141 9.74 8.91 4.88
N ASP A 142 8.48 8.74 4.45
CA ASP A 142 7.63 9.80 3.92
C ASP A 142 6.24 9.80 4.60
N PRO A 143 6.09 10.50 5.74
CA PRO A 143 4.87 10.47 6.56
C PRO A 143 3.68 11.17 5.90
N LYS A 144 3.87 11.85 4.76
CA LYS A 144 2.78 12.54 4.04
C LYS A 144 2.01 11.60 3.09
N ARG A 145 2.63 10.49 2.67
CA ARG A 145 2.00 9.54 1.73
C ARG A 145 0.70 8.93 2.22
N PRO A 146 0.56 8.52 3.49
CA PRO A 146 -0.71 8.00 3.99
C PRO A 146 -1.86 9.00 3.79
N LEU A 147 -1.60 10.31 3.91
CA LEU A 147 -2.62 11.34 3.67
C LEU A 147 -3.06 11.37 2.20
N TYR A 148 -2.12 11.35 1.26
CA TYR A 148 -2.45 11.30 -0.17
C TYR A 148 -3.18 10.00 -0.54
N CYS A 149 -2.76 8.86 0.02
CA CYS A 149 -3.45 7.58 -0.14
C CYS A 149 -4.86 7.61 0.44
N SER A 150 -5.06 8.27 1.58
CA SER A 150 -6.37 8.45 2.20
C SER A 150 -7.31 9.23 1.29
N VAL A 151 -6.85 10.40 0.80
CA VAL A 151 -7.63 11.24 -0.12
C VAL A 151 -7.97 10.47 -1.40
N ALA A 152 -7.01 9.73 -1.96
CA ALA A 152 -7.23 8.93 -3.16
C ALA A 152 -8.25 7.80 -2.93
N LEU A 153 -8.19 7.09 -1.79
CA LEU A 153 -9.13 6.03 -1.44
C LEU A 153 -10.54 6.58 -1.18
N ILE A 154 -10.66 7.71 -0.48
CA ILE A 154 -11.96 8.38 -0.26
C ILE A 154 -12.55 8.84 -1.59
N ALA A 155 -11.76 9.46 -2.48
CA ALA A 155 -12.21 9.89 -3.79
C ALA A 155 -12.65 8.70 -4.67
N LEU A 156 -11.88 7.61 -4.67
CA LEU A 156 -12.23 6.37 -5.36
C LEU A 156 -13.51 5.75 -4.79
N GLY A 157 -13.65 5.70 -3.46
CA GLY A 157 -14.84 5.22 -2.78
C GLY A 157 -16.07 6.06 -3.13
N ALA A 158 -15.96 7.39 -3.12
CA ALA A 158 -17.04 8.30 -3.47
C ALA A 158 -17.46 8.13 -4.94
N MET A 159 -16.49 7.95 -5.84
CA MET A 159 -16.75 7.65 -7.25
C MET A 159 -17.48 6.32 -7.42
N LEU A 160 -17.01 5.24 -6.77
CA LEU A 160 -17.68 3.94 -6.85
C LEU A 160 -19.08 3.95 -6.21
N ALA A 161 -19.26 4.64 -5.09
CA ALA A 161 -20.56 4.85 -4.46
C ALA A 161 -21.50 5.63 -5.38
N HIS A 162 -21.00 6.65 -6.09
CA HIS A 162 -21.79 7.40 -7.06
C HIS A 162 -22.21 6.52 -8.24
N LEU A 163 -21.30 5.71 -8.79
CA LEU A 163 -21.61 4.76 -9.85
C LEU A 163 -22.60 3.69 -9.39
N GLY A 164 -22.46 3.19 -8.15
CA GLY A 164 -23.40 2.23 -7.56
C GLY A 164 -24.79 2.82 -7.35
N TRP A 165 -24.88 4.11 -7.00
CA TRP A 165 -26.15 4.83 -6.89
C TRP A 165 -26.84 4.96 -8.24
N GLN A 166 -26.10 5.37 -9.27
CA GLN A 166 -26.63 5.43 -10.64
C GLN A 166 -27.04 4.05 -11.16
N ALA A 167 -26.32 2.99 -10.77
CA ALA A 167 -26.65 1.62 -11.11
C ALA A 167 -27.78 1.02 -10.25
N GLY A 168 -28.33 1.78 -9.29
CA GLY A 168 -29.48 1.35 -8.51
C GLY A 168 -29.20 0.29 -7.45
N VAL A 169 -27.93 0.13 -7.05
CA VAL A 169 -27.47 -0.97 -6.20
C VAL A 169 -27.73 -0.72 -4.71
N PHE A 170 -27.91 0.53 -4.31
CA PHE A 170 -28.14 0.90 -2.91
C PHE A 170 -29.60 0.76 -2.53
N ALA A 171 -29.85 0.18 -1.36
CA ALA A 171 -31.17 0.10 -0.73
C ALA A 171 -31.10 0.57 0.74
N PRO A 172 -32.23 1.00 1.34
CA PRO A 172 -32.31 1.30 2.76
C PRO A 172 -31.92 0.09 3.60
N ALA A 173 -31.09 0.31 4.61
CA ALA A 173 -30.61 -0.77 5.48
C ALA A 173 -31.58 -1.10 6.63
N SER A 174 -32.63 -0.29 6.82
CA SER A 174 -33.61 -0.47 7.90
C SER A 174 -34.67 -1.51 7.54
N ASP A 175 -34.79 -2.57 8.35
CA ASP A 175 -35.82 -3.61 8.22
C ASP A 175 -37.25 -3.03 8.24
N GLN A 176 -37.47 -1.94 8.98
CA GLN A 176 -38.77 -1.26 9.04
C GLN A 176 -39.16 -0.66 7.69
N ILE A 177 -38.19 -0.18 6.91
CA ILE A 177 -38.44 0.37 5.57
C ILE A 177 -38.65 -0.78 4.60
N LEU A 178 -37.83 -1.83 4.67
CA LEU A 178 -37.94 -2.98 3.77
C LEU A 178 -39.29 -3.72 3.89
N THR A 179 -39.98 -3.59 5.02
CA THR A 179 -41.31 -4.15 5.27
C THR A 179 -42.46 -3.14 5.08
N SER A 180 -42.15 -1.87 4.82
CA SER A 180 -43.15 -0.81 4.66
C SER A 180 -43.95 -0.98 3.36
N PRO A 181 -45.24 -0.58 3.34
CA PRO A 181 -46.05 -0.63 2.12
C PRO A 181 -45.43 0.15 0.96
N ASP A 182 -44.87 1.33 1.24
CA ASP A 182 -44.21 2.19 0.25
C ASP A 182 -43.06 1.45 -0.44
N TRP A 183 -42.18 0.80 0.33
CA TRP A 183 -41.07 0.02 -0.23
C TRP A 183 -41.55 -1.18 -1.04
N LEU A 184 -42.56 -1.91 -0.56
CA LEU A 184 -43.12 -3.06 -1.28
C LEU A 184 -43.74 -2.66 -2.62
N THR A 185 -44.39 -1.49 -2.69
CA THR A 185 -44.91 -0.96 -3.96
C THR A 185 -43.78 -0.57 -4.92
N ALA A 186 -42.70 0.00 -4.40
CA ALA A 186 -41.52 0.35 -5.19
C ALA A 186 -40.77 -0.89 -5.72
N MET A 187 -40.62 -1.93 -4.89
CA MET A 187 -40.10 -3.25 -5.28
C MET A 187 -40.96 -3.93 -6.36
N ALA A 188 -42.28 -3.77 -6.30
CA ALA A 188 -43.18 -4.31 -7.32
C ALA A 188 -43.07 -3.55 -8.64
N ALA A 189 -42.79 -2.24 -8.60
CA ALA A 189 -42.62 -1.41 -9.78
C ALA A 189 -41.27 -1.62 -10.47
N ASP A 190 -40.18 -1.68 -9.71
CA ASP A 190 -38.83 -1.96 -10.20
C ASP A 190 -38.10 -2.93 -9.25
N PRO A 191 -38.11 -4.25 -9.56
CA PRO A 191 -37.41 -5.25 -8.76
C PRO A 191 -35.88 -5.14 -8.79
N VAL A 192 -35.31 -4.40 -9.75
CA VAL A 192 -33.86 -4.27 -9.95
C VAL A 192 -33.33 -3.05 -9.20
N SER A 193 -34.03 -1.92 -9.29
CA SER A 193 -33.70 -0.68 -8.58
C SER A 193 -34.92 -0.08 -7.86
N PRO A 194 -35.38 -0.71 -6.77
CA PRO A 194 -36.55 -0.27 -6.02
C PRO A 194 -36.38 1.11 -5.35
N THR A 195 -35.15 1.52 -5.11
CA THR A 195 -34.84 2.77 -4.42
C THR A 195 -35.30 3.99 -5.20
N GLN A 196 -35.15 4.00 -6.52
CA GLN A 196 -35.54 5.15 -7.35
C GLN A 196 -37.04 5.47 -7.28
N PRO A 197 -37.96 4.50 -7.49
CA PRO A 197 -39.38 4.76 -7.29
C PRO A 197 -39.72 5.06 -5.82
N TRP A 198 -39.04 4.41 -4.86
CA TRP A 198 -39.29 4.64 -3.43
C TRP A 198 -38.96 6.07 -2.97
N LEU A 199 -37.96 6.74 -3.56
CA LEU A 199 -37.58 8.12 -3.19
C LEU A 199 -38.72 9.16 -3.34
N SER A 200 -39.75 8.83 -4.12
CA SER A 200 -40.94 9.69 -4.28
C SER A 200 -41.97 9.54 -3.15
N SER A 201 -41.83 8.53 -2.28
CA SER A 201 -42.76 8.23 -1.19
C SER A 201 -42.58 9.16 0.01
N ALA A 202 -43.60 9.23 0.87
CA ALA A 202 -43.55 10.02 2.10
C ALA A 202 -42.52 9.46 3.11
N SER A 203 -42.36 8.13 3.17
CA SER A 203 -41.37 7.49 4.04
C SER A 203 -39.93 7.84 3.65
N ALA A 204 -39.63 7.97 2.35
CA ALA A 204 -38.30 8.35 1.88
C ALA A 204 -37.93 9.81 2.19
N GLN A 205 -38.91 10.73 2.24
CA GLN A 205 -38.66 12.15 2.51
C GLN A 205 -38.07 12.42 3.90
N HIS A 206 -38.38 11.55 4.86
CA HIS A 206 -37.85 11.61 6.22
C HIS A 206 -36.70 10.65 6.46
N TYR A 207 -36.21 9.97 5.41
CA TYR A 207 -35.04 9.11 5.49
C TYR A 207 -33.75 9.88 5.21
N GLU A 208 -32.64 9.35 5.71
CA GLU A 208 -31.32 9.93 5.48
C GLU A 208 -31.00 9.95 3.98
N ALA A 209 -30.73 11.13 3.42
CA ALA A 209 -30.42 11.27 2.01
C ALA A 209 -29.07 10.62 1.68
N PHE A 210 -29.01 9.84 0.59
CA PHE A 210 -27.76 9.21 0.18
C PHE A 210 -26.75 10.26 -0.31
N SER A 211 -25.57 10.27 0.31
CA SER A 211 -24.44 11.07 -0.14
C SER A 211 -23.25 10.17 -0.45
N PRO A 212 -22.85 10.00 -1.73
CA PRO A 212 -21.74 9.13 -2.11
C PRO A 212 -20.43 9.48 -1.40
N PHE A 213 -20.19 10.77 -1.20
CA PHE A 213 -19.00 11.26 -0.51
C PHE A 213 -19.03 10.92 0.98
N LEU A 214 -20.15 11.20 1.67
CA LEU A 214 -20.26 10.89 3.10
C LEU A 214 -20.23 9.38 3.33
N PHE A 215 -20.89 8.59 2.48
CA PHE A 215 -20.84 7.13 2.53
C PHE A 215 -19.39 6.61 2.42
N ALA A 216 -18.60 7.12 1.47
CA ALA A 216 -17.20 6.75 1.34
C ALA A 216 -16.33 7.20 2.53
N LEU A 217 -16.62 8.35 3.11
CA LEU A 217 -15.91 8.88 4.27
C LEU A 217 -16.21 8.05 5.55
N ASP A 218 -17.48 7.69 5.75
CA ASP A 218 -17.99 6.86 6.84
C ASP A 218 -17.29 5.48 6.84
N THR A 219 -17.20 4.84 5.67
CA THR A 219 -16.49 3.56 5.51
C THR A 219 -14.99 3.66 5.76
N TYR A 220 -14.36 4.76 5.32
CA TYR A 220 -12.91 4.93 5.42
C TYR A 220 -12.46 5.16 6.86
N LEU A 221 -13.25 5.89 7.66
CA LEU A 221 -12.92 6.27 9.03
C LEU A 221 -13.87 5.59 10.02
N PRO A 222 -13.55 4.38 10.51
CA PRO A 222 -14.47 3.60 11.36
C PRO A 222 -14.80 4.24 12.71
N VAL A 223 -14.07 5.30 13.10
CA VAL A 223 -14.32 6.05 14.33
C VAL A 223 -15.38 7.14 14.13
N MET A 224 -15.61 7.58 12.89
CA MET A 224 -16.65 8.54 12.57
C MET A 224 -17.89 7.80 12.13
N ASP A 225 -19.03 8.18 12.69
CA ASP A 225 -20.34 7.65 12.33
C ASP A 225 -21.17 8.81 11.76
N LEU A 226 -21.22 8.88 10.44
CA LEU A 226 -21.95 9.90 9.69
C LEU A 226 -23.38 9.42 9.36
N GLY A 227 -23.76 8.22 9.82
CA GLY A 227 -25.09 7.64 9.64
C GLY A 227 -25.37 7.04 8.26
N GLN A 228 -24.45 7.16 7.31
CA GLN A 228 -24.65 6.74 5.92
C GLN A 228 -24.54 5.22 5.78
N GLU A 229 -23.55 4.56 6.38
CA GLU A 229 -23.45 3.10 6.39
C GLU A 229 -24.60 2.42 7.17
N ARG A 230 -25.18 3.12 8.15
CA ARG A 230 -26.35 2.63 8.89
C ARG A 230 -27.65 2.74 8.12
N SER A 231 -27.72 3.68 7.18
CA SER A 231 -28.94 3.98 6.44
C SER A 231 -28.94 3.33 5.06
N TRP A 232 -27.77 3.07 4.48
CA TRP A 232 -27.66 2.58 3.12
C TRP A 232 -26.80 1.32 3.04
N ALA A 233 -27.34 0.30 2.37
CA ALA A 233 -26.64 -0.96 2.14
C ALA A 233 -26.53 -1.26 0.64
N VAL A 234 -25.40 -1.86 0.26
CA VAL A 234 -25.17 -2.36 -1.10
C VAL A 234 -25.90 -3.70 -1.24
N THR A 235 -26.90 -3.78 -2.12
CA THR A 235 -27.63 -5.02 -2.39
C THR A 235 -26.80 -5.98 -3.25
N THR A 236 -26.98 -7.29 -3.07
CA THR A 236 -26.27 -8.33 -3.82
C THR A 236 -27.16 -9.07 -4.83
N VAL A 237 -28.39 -8.59 -5.03
CA VAL A 237 -29.39 -9.24 -5.91
C VAL A 237 -28.92 -9.23 -7.37
N THR A 238 -28.26 -8.15 -7.79
CA THR A 238 -27.69 -8.03 -9.14
C THR A 238 -26.22 -8.44 -9.16
N THR A 239 -25.73 -8.85 -10.32
CA THR A 239 -24.29 -9.13 -10.52
C THR A 239 -23.45 -7.89 -10.22
N THR A 240 -23.90 -6.71 -10.68
CA THR A 240 -23.26 -5.42 -10.38
C THR A 240 -23.21 -5.16 -8.87
N GLY A 241 -24.29 -5.48 -8.14
CA GLY A 241 -24.34 -5.32 -6.70
C GLY A 241 -23.41 -6.27 -5.95
N SER A 242 -23.30 -7.52 -6.38
CA SER A 242 -22.33 -8.48 -5.83
C SER A 242 -20.88 -8.01 -6.04
N ILE A 243 -20.56 -7.52 -7.24
CA ILE A 243 -19.24 -6.94 -7.53
C ILE A 243 -19.01 -5.69 -6.67
N GLY A 244 -20.01 -4.81 -6.58
CA GLY A 244 -19.96 -3.61 -5.73
C GLY A 244 -19.69 -3.95 -4.27
N ARG A 245 -20.35 -4.98 -3.73
CA ARG A 245 -20.14 -5.43 -2.34
C ARG A 245 -18.72 -5.95 -2.13
N ALA A 246 -18.19 -6.75 -3.06
CA ALA A 246 -16.82 -7.24 -2.98
C ALA A 246 -15.80 -6.09 -3.04
N LEU A 247 -15.98 -5.14 -3.96
CA LEU A 247 -15.14 -3.95 -4.05
C LEU A 247 -15.21 -3.10 -2.77
N TRP A 248 -16.39 -3.00 -2.16
CA TRP A 248 -16.57 -2.25 -0.90
C TRP A 248 -15.77 -2.84 0.25
N VAL A 249 -15.80 -4.17 0.41
CA VAL A 249 -15.00 -4.87 1.43
C VAL A 249 -13.50 -4.64 1.21
N VAL A 250 -13.05 -4.67 -0.06
CA VAL A 250 -11.64 -4.38 -0.39
C VAL A 250 -11.27 -2.95 -0.06
N LEU A 251 -12.11 -1.96 -0.36
CA LEU A 251 -11.88 -0.56 -0.01
C LEU A 251 -11.83 -0.34 1.51
N GLN A 252 -12.75 -0.95 2.26
CA GLN A 252 -12.78 -0.87 3.72
C GLN A 252 -11.50 -1.43 4.34
N ALA A 253 -11.08 -2.63 3.89
CA ALA A 253 -9.83 -3.24 4.33
C ALA A 253 -8.61 -2.38 3.97
N ALA A 254 -8.57 -1.81 2.75
CA ALA A 254 -7.51 -0.90 2.35
C ALA A 254 -7.46 0.36 3.23
N GLY A 255 -8.61 0.92 3.58
CA GLY A 255 -8.72 2.07 4.48
C GLY A 255 -8.14 1.78 5.86
N TRP A 256 -8.51 0.66 6.47
CA TRP A 256 -7.97 0.24 7.77
C TRP A 256 -6.46 0.03 7.77
N ILE A 257 -5.91 -0.51 6.66
CA ILE A 257 -4.47 -0.68 6.51
C ILE A 257 -3.79 0.70 6.42
N VAL A 258 -4.30 1.61 5.59
CA VAL A 258 -3.70 2.95 5.42
C VAL A 258 -3.76 3.76 6.71
N THR A 259 -4.89 3.73 7.43
CA THR A 259 -5.03 4.45 8.71
C THR A 259 -4.08 3.89 9.77
N SER A 260 -4.04 2.57 9.95
CA SER A 260 -3.15 1.91 10.92
C SER A 260 -1.67 2.18 10.62
N LEU A 261 -1.26 2.08 9.36
CA LEU A 261 0.11 2.34 8.94
C LEU A 261 0.47 3.84 9.02
N GLY A 262 -0.48 4.73 8.74
CA GLY A 262 -0.33 6.16 8.92
C GLY A 262 -0.05 6.52 10.38
N ILE A 263 -0.85 5.97 11.31
CA ILE A 263 -0.65 6.16 12.76
C ILE A 263 0.73 5.62 13.17
N ALA A 264 1.09 4.41 12.76
CA ALA A 264 2.38 3.80 13.09
C ALA A 264 3.58 4.60 12.55
N ALA A 265 3.44 5.20 11.36
CA ALA A 265 4.47 6.04 10.75
C ALA A 265 4.66 7.35 11.51
N VAL A 266 3.57 8.02 11.90
CA VAL A 266 3.61 9.26 12.69
C VAL A 266 4.16 9.00 14.09
N ALA A 267 3.82 7.86 14.70
CA ALA A 267 4.34 7.43 15.99
C ALA A 267 5.81 6.98 15.96
N GLY A 268 6.45 6.90 14.78
CA GLY A 268 7.85 6.47 14.63
C GLY A 268 8.10 4.98 14.89
N LEU A 269 7.04 4.18 15.10
CA LEU A 269 7.14 2.75 15.44
C LEU A 269 7.80 1.92 14.32
N VAL A 270 7.57 2.32 13.06
CA VAL A 270 8.15 1.66 11.88
C VAL A 270 9.69 1.78 11.86
N GLN A 271 10.25 2.80 12.50
CA GLN A 271 11.69 3.07 12.50
C GLN A 271 12.41 2.44 13.69
N LYS A 272 11.74 2.31 14.84
CA LYS A 272 12.36 1.92 16.12
C LYS A 272 12.82 0.46 16.15
N GLY A 273 12.00 -0.48 15.70
CA GLY A 273 12.33 -1.92 15.71
C GLY A 273 13.43 -2.36 14.72
N ARG A 274 14.15 -1.43 14.10
CA ARG A 274 15.16 -1.69 13.06
C ARG A 274 16.53 -1.07 13.36
N ASN A 275 16.63 -0.32 14.46
CA ASN A 275 17.89 0.26 14.92
C ASN A 275 18.57 -0.57 16.01
N ASP A 276 17.87 -1.56 16.55
CA ASP A 276 18.35 -2.59 17.47
C ASP A 276 18.65 -3.88 16.69
#